data_AF-A0A1F0GMP4-F1
#
_entry.id   AF-A0A1F0GMP4-F1
#
_cell.length_a   1.000
_cell.length_b   1.000
_cell.length_c   1.000
_cell.angle_alpha   90.00
_cell.angle_beta   90.00
_cell.angle_gamma   90.00
#
_symmetry.space_group_name_H-M   'P 1'
#
loop_
_entity.id
_entity.type
_entity.pdbx_description
1 polymer ?
#
loop_
_entity_poly.entity_id
_entity_poly.type
_entity_poly.pdbx_seq_one_letter_code
_entity_poly.pdbx_strand_id
1 'polypeptide(L)' 'MAEYKTSPEQLAKNREYKRKNREKLKIQTYRSNGLLYLKEHAGLEDLKEFKKIIDEKEKELLSD' A
#
# COMPACT_ATOMS: atom_id res chain seq x y z
N MET A 1 18.12 -22.20 22.02
CA MET A 1 18.13 -21.36 20.81
C MET A 1 16.81 -21.58 20.10
N ALA A 2 15.98 -20.56 19.90
CA ALA A 2 14.77 -20.74 19.08
C ALA A 2 15.22 -20.92 17.63
N GLU A 3 14.92 -22.07 17.03
CA GLU A 3 15.16 -22.29 15.59
C GLU A 3 14.25 -21.36 14.80
N TYR A 4 14.83 -20.28 14.26
CA TYR A 4 14.12 -19.41 13.35
C TYR A 4 13.90 -20.13 12.02
N LYS A 5 12.66 -20.12 11.52
CA LYS A 5 12.29 -20.70 10.21
C LYS A 5 13.06 -20.10 9.01
N THR A 6 13.77 -18.99 9.21
CA THR A 6 14.43 -18.23 8.15
C THR A 6 15.91 -18.06 8.50
N SER A 7 16.81 -18.43 7.59
CA SER A 7 18.26 -18.33 7.85
C SER A 7 18.72 -16.86 7.86
N PRO A 8 19.85 -16.55 8.51
CA PRO A 8 20.45 -15.21 8.52
C PRO A 8 20.67 -14.64 7.10
N GLU A 9 21.08 -15.48 6.15
CA GLU A 9 21.31 -15.10 4.75
C GLU A 9 20.01 -14.71 4.04
N GLN A 10 18.92 -15.45 4.29
CA GLN A 10 17.59 -15.12 3.77
C GLN A 10 17.07 -13.81 4.36
N LEU A 11 17.29 -13.57 5.65
CA LEU A 11 16.95 -12.31 6.31
C LEU A 11 17.72 -11.13 5.71
N ALA A 12 19.02 -11.30 5.44
CA ALA A 12 19.86 -10.27 4.81
C ALA A 12 19.36 -9.94 3.39
N LYS A 13 19.06 -10.97 2.58
CA LYS A 13 18.48 -10.80 1.23
C LYS A 13 17.14 -10.07 1.28
N ASN A 14 16.26 -10.41 2.21
CA ASN A 14 14.96 -9.75 2.38
C ASN A 14 15.13 -8.27 2.78
N ARG A 15 16.08 -7.95 3.66
CA ARG A 15 16.40 -6.55 4.02
C ARG A 15 16.90 -5.77 2.82
N GLU A 16 17.80 -6.35 2.03
CA GLU A 16 18.32 -5.71 0.83
C GLU A 16 17.23 -5.48 -0.22
N TYR A 17 16.37 -6.47 -0.45
CA TYR A 17 15.21 -6.34 -1.33
C TYR A 17 14.29 -5.21 -0.89
N LYS A 18 13.94 -5.15 0.41
CA LYS A 18 13.13 -4.06 0.98
C LYS A 18 13.79 -2.70 0.81
N ARG A 19 15.12 -2.63 0.97
CA ARG A 19 15.88 -1.39 0.77
C ARG A 19 15.84 -0.91 -0.68
N LYS A 20 16.09 -1.81 -1.64
CA LYS A 20 16.08 -1.50 -3.08
C LYS A 20 14.69 -1.15 -3.61
N ASN A 21 13.64 -1.78 -3.05
CA ASN A 21 12.26 -1.63 -3.52
C ASN A 21 11.39 -0.78 -2.58
N ARG A 22 12.00 0.07 -1.74
CA ARG A 22 11.30 0.77 -0.65
C ARG A 22 10.06 1.52 -1.13
N GLU A 23 10.20 2.33 -2.19
CA GLU A 23 9.09 3.16 -2.67
C GLU A 23 7.97 2.32 -3.30
N LYS A 24 8.34 1.30 -4.10
CA LYS A 24 7.37 0.36 -4.66
C LYS A 24 6.55 -0.34 -3.56
N LEU A 25 7.23 -0.83 -2.52
CA LEU A 25 6.57 -1.51 -1.40
C LEU A 25 5.69 -0.57 -0.58
N LYS A 26 6.12 0.69 -0.42
CA LYS A 26 5.33 1.74 0.23
C LYS A 26 4.04 2.02 -0.54
N ILE A 27 4.13 2.26 -1.85
CA ILE A 27 2.96 2.45 -2.73
C ILE A 27 2.04 1.23 -2.69
N GLN A 28 2.60 0.02 -2.76
CA GLN A 28 1.83 -1.22 -2.64
C GLN A 28 1.06 -1.30 -1.32
N THR A 29 1.71 -0.92 -0.21
CA THR A 29 1.11 -0.90 1.12
C THR A 29 -0.04 0.10 1.20
N TYR A 30 0.12 1.30 0.64
CA TYR A 30 -0.96 2.28 0.58
C TYR A 30 -2.16 1.77 -0.20
N ARG A 31 -1.91 1.13 -1.35
CA ARG A 31 -2.98 0.53 -2.17
C ARG A 31 -3.72 -0.57 -1.41
N SER A 32 -3.01 -1.51 -0.78
CA SER A 32 -3.65 -2.59 -0.04
C SER A 32 -4.48 -2.08 1.13
N ASN A 33 -3.93 -1.10 1.88
CA ASN A 33 -4.61 -0.55 3.05
C ASN A 33 -5.82 0.29 2.66
N GLY A 34 -5.73 1.09 1.59
CA GLY A 34 -6.88 1.86 1.08
C GLY A 34 -8.01 0.95 0.62
N LEU A 35 -7.69 -0.13 -0.10
CA LEU A 35 -8.69 -1.14 -0.50
C LEU A 35 -9.33 -1.83 0.70
N LEU A 36 -8.53 -2.19 1.71
CA LEU A 36 -9.04 -2.81 2.93
C LEU A 36 -9.97 -1.85 3.67
N TYR A 37 -9.58 -0.60 3.84
CA TYR A 37 -10.40 0.43 4.49
C TYR A 37 -11.73 0.61 3.78
N LEU A 38 -11.71 0.80 2.45
CA LEU A 38 -12.93 0.97 1.65
C LEU A 38 -13.89 -0.23 1.74
N LYS A 39 -13.36 -1.44 1.91
CA LYS A 39 -14.18 -2.66 1.98
C LYS A 39 -14.74 -2.93 3.37
N GLU A 40 -13.92 -2.77 4.40
CA GLU A 40 -14.22 -3.31 5.73
C GLU A 40 -14.56 -2.21 6.76
N HIS A 41 -14.20 -0.95 6.50
CA HIS A 41 -14.24 0.11 7.50
C HIS A 41 -14.95 1.39 7.06
N ALA A 42 -14.96 1.70 5.76
CA ALA A 42 -15.52 2.95 5.25
C ALA A 42 -17.03 3.04 5.47
N GLY A 43 -17.46 4.14 6.10
CA GLY A 43 -18.86 4.52 6.22
C GLY A 43 -19.35 5.33 5.01
N LEU A 44 -20.63 5.70 5.02
CA LEU A 44 -21.25 6.44 3.91
C LEU A 44 -20.56 7.78 3.63
N GLU A 45 -20.14 8.50 4.67
CA GLU A 45 -19.46 9.80 4.52
C GLU A 45 -18.05 9.63 3.94
N ASP A 46 -17.28 8.64 4.40
CA ASP A 46 -15.98 8.31 3.80
C ASP A 46 -16.12 8.02 2.30
N LEU A 47 -17.14 7.24 1.92
CA LEU A 47 -17.39 6.91 0.51
C LEU A 47 -17.74 8.16 -0.32
N LYS A 48 -18.45 9.14 0.24
CA LYS A 48 -18.73 10.41 -0.45
C LYS A 48 -17.46 11.24 -0.61
N GLU A 49 -16.62 11.31 0.42
CA GLU A 49 -15.34 12.01 0.36
C GLU A 49 -14.41 11.38 -0.68
N PHE A 50 -14.22 10.07 -0.63
CA PHE A 50 -13.35 9.38 -1.58
C PHE A 50 -13.80 9.51 -3.02
N LYS A 51 -15.12 9.52 -3.29
CA LYS A 51 -15.63 9.78 -4.64
C LYS A 51 -15.19 11.15 -5.18
N LYS A 52 -15.27 12.21 -4.35
CA LYS A 52 -14.81 13.54 -4.76
C LYS A 52 -13.32 13.54 -5.10
N ILE A 53 -12.50 12.91 -4.26
CA ILE A 53 -11.05 12.80 -4.47
C ILE A 53 -10.74 12.02 -5.75
N ILE A 54 -11.47 10.93 -6.02
CA ILE A 54 -11.32 10.14 -7.24
C ILE A 54 -11.68 11.00 -8.46
N ASP A 55 -12.83 11.68 -8.45
CA ASP A 55 -13.27 12.54 -9.56
C ASP A 55 -12.26 13.67 -9.85
N GLU A 56 -11.69 14.29 -8.81
CA GLU A 56 -10.64 15.30 -8.96
C GLU A 56 -9.37 14.72 -9.58
N LYS A 57 -8.95 13.52 -9.13
CA LYS A 57 -7.74 12.87 -9.65
C LYS A 57 -7.91 12.41 -11.10
N GLU A 58 -9.09 11.91 -11.46
CA GLU A 58 -9.41 11.54 -12.83
C GLU A 58 -9.36 12.76 -13.76
N LYS A 59 -9.89 13.91 -13.32
CA LYS A 59 -9.79 15.15 -14.09
C LYS A 59 -8.34 15.59 -14.30
N GLU A 60 -7.50 15.53 -13.26
CA GLU A 60 -6.07 15.83 -13.38
C GLU A 60 -5.41 14.94 -14.44
N LEU A 61 -5.64 13.62 -14.37
CA LEU A 61 -5.02 12.64 -15.28
C LEU A 61 -5.57 12.65 -16.71
N LEU A 62 -6.80 13.12 -16.92
CA LEU A 62 -7.41 13.27 -18.26
C LEU A 62 -7.12 14.63 -18.91
N SER A 63 -6.62 15.59 -18.14
CA SER A 63 -6.24 16.92 -18.63
C SER A 63 -4.77 17.00 -19.07
N ASP A 64 -3.96 16.00 -18.71
CA ASP A 64 -2.57 15.77 -19.15
C ASP A 64 -2.53 14.84 -20.38
#